data_AF-A0A958C389-F1
#
_entry.id   AF-A0A958C389-F1
#
_cell.length_a   1.000
_cell.length_b   1.000
_cell.length_c   1.000
_cell.angle_alpha   90.00
_cell.angle_beta   90.00
_cell.angle_gamma   90.00
#
_symmetry.space_group_name_H-M   'P 1'
#
loop_
_entity.id
_entity.type
_entity.pdbx_description
1 polymer ?
#
loop_
_entity_poly.entity_id
_entity_poly.type
_entity_poly.pdbx_seq_one_letter_code
_entity_poly.pdbx_strand_id
1 'polypeptide(L)'
;MSDSSSKIITTFQDRLALETAVKSLANTTTAAEIRQRAAEIAAKFGDRAIPVLVGQLNTTDPQMRGGLGMLAAMLDYEKTTAALRAAARNRALDDQARLTAITILDRYLNIVPDEEMYMGMGAPEEAALRSLREVLTDQQTDALVLVEYFRQLELQPLDVQLTMARAARRLEAAEAVPLLRMFVQSPTHLIAQESLQALTALGTPAAAGALQGLIPTLRPDLRATAERALQKLRLRGSTVPTLRPPAEGFRCLATPPDSRGGQYLLFILPPDGDTPSLTLRLALNPVDGLIEAVASAADGPADLPEPLAVGALHASLIDVGHHLWLEAPYDYGRRRVQACLPVSLESSRPLSHAYRFLNWALWQWTPPAPQVVTLEVKPAAKSKPGLKELLNYPALSGWYLSTP
;
A
#
# COMPACT_ATOMS: atom_id res chain seq x y z
N MET A 1 39.12 -30.11 -44.69
CA MET A 1 38.21 -30.40 -43.55
C MET A 1 38.42 -29.37 -42.43
N SER A 2 38.11 -28.09 -42.66
CA SER A 2 38.33 -27.00 -41.67
C SER A 2 37.16 -26.02 -41.54
N ASP A 3 36.03 -26.26 -42.20
CA ASP A 3 34.94 -25.28 -42.36
C ASP A 3 33.74 -25.53 -41.42
N SER A 4 33.71 -26.67 -40.71
CA SER A 4 32.67 -26.98 -39.73
C SER A 4 32.92 -26.36 -38.36
N SER A 5 34.19 -26.20 -37.96
CA SER A 5 34.57 -25.64 -36.66
C SER A 5 34.30 -24.13 -36.57
N SER A 6 34.56 -23.37 -37.64
CA SER A 6 34.31 -21.91 -37.71
C SER A 6 32.82 -21.58 -37.63
N LYS A 7 31.96 -22.36 -38.32
CA LYS A 7 30.50 -22.24 -38.25
C LYS A 7 29.98 -22.52 -36.85
N ILE A 8 30.43 -23.58 -36.18
CA ILE A 8 29.94 -23.95 -34.83
C ILE A 8 30.30 -22.89 -33.77
N ILE A 9 31.51 -22.32 -33.85
CA ILE A 9 31.97 -21.27 -32.92
C ILE A 9 31.17 -19.97 -33.11
N THR A 10 30.87 -19.60 -34.35
CA THR A 10 30.04 -18.42 -34.65
C THR A 10 28.60 -18.60 -34.18
N THR A 11 27.97 -19.78 -34.33
CA THR A 11 26.59 -20.00 -33.84
C THR A 11 26.47 -19.96 -32.32
N PHE A 12 27.49 -20.41 -31.58
CA PHE A 12 27.45 -20.39 -30.11
C PHE A 12 27.57 -18.96 -29.56
N GLN A 13 28.52 -18.17 -30.09
CA GLN A 13 28.68 -16.76 -29.71
C GLN A 13 27.43 -15.94 -30.02
N ASP A 14 26.83 -16.19 -31.18
CA ASP A 14 25.58 -15.58 -31.63
C ASP A 14 24.40 -15.88 -30.69
N ARG A 15 24.31 -17.12 -30.20
CA ARG A 15 23.26 -17.54 -29.26
C ARG A 15 23.45 -16.88 -27.90
N LEU A 16 24.67 -16.86 -27.38
CA LEU A 16 24.99 -16.20 -26.12
C LEU A 16 24.74 -14.68 -26.19
N ALA A 17 25.07 -14.05 -27.32
CA ALA A 17 24.80 -12.65 -27.56
C ALA A 17 23.29 -12.35 -27.57
N LEU A 18 22.49 -13.20 -28.19
CA LEU A 18 21.03 -13.09 -28.18
C LEU A 18 20.46 -13.26 -26.76
N GLU A 19 20.85 -14.30 -26.03
CA GLU A 19 20.40 -14.52 -24.65
C GLU A 19 20.74 -13.34 -23.74
N THR A 20 21.94 -12.77 -23.90
CA THR A 20 22.37 -11.58 -23.17
C THR A 20 21.54 -10.35 -23.55
N ALA A 21 21.26 -10.16 -24.84
CA ALA A 21 20.45 -9.06 -25.32
C ALA A 21 19.01 -9.15 -24.79
N VAL A 22 18.39 -10.32 -24.83
CA VAL A 22 17.04 -10.53 -24.28
C VAL A 22 17.00 -10.31 -22.77
N LYS A 23 17.99 -10.81 -22.02
CA LYS A 23 18.10 -10.54 -20.57
C LYS A 23 18.29 -9.06 -20.23
N SER A 24 18.86 -8.27 -21.14
CA SER A 24 19.05 -6.82 -20.92
C SER A 24 17.73 -6.03 -20.84
N LEU A 25 16.60 -6.61 -21.29
CA LEU A 25 15.27 -6.02 -21.15
C LEU A 25 14.84 -5.84 -19.69
N ALA A 26 15.42 -6.60 -18.75
CA ALA A 26 15.18 -6.46 -17.32
C ALA A 26 15.86 -5.21 -16.70
N ASN A 27 16.83 -4.60 -17.39
CA ASN A 27 17.68 -3.54 -16.84
C ASN A 27 17.29 -2.13 -17.32
N THR A 28 16.17 -1.99 -18.03
CA THR A 28 15.73 -0.72 -18.64
C THR A 28 14.80 0.05 -17.73
N THR A 29 15.08 1.32 -17.44
CA THR A 29 14.32 2.11 -16.48
C THR A 29 13.03 2.71 -17.01
N THR A 30 12.88 2.88 -18.33
CA THR A 30 11.71 3.55 -18.93
C THR A 30 11.03 2.73 -20.02
N ALA A 31 9.74 3.00 -20.27
CA ALA A 31 8.99 2.34 -21.35
C ALA A 31 9.55 2.65 -22.76
N ALA A 32 10.16 3.83 -22.93
CA ALA A 32 10.84 4.19 -24.18
C ALA A 32 12.10 3.36 -24.39
N GLU A 33 12.91 3.17 -23.34
CA GLU A 33 14.11 2.31 -23.36
C GLU A 33 13.76 0.85 -23.65
N ILE A 34 12.71 0.32 -23.00
CA ILE A 34 12.21 -1.04 -23.26
C ILE A 34 11.86 -1.22 -24.74
N ARG A 35 11.09 -0.28 -25.30
CA ARG A 35 10.66 -0.34 -26.71
C ARG A 35 11.85 -0.26 -27.66
N GLN A 36 12.79 0.65 -27.40
CA GLN A 36 13.99 0.79 -28.22
C GLN A 36 14.82 -0.50 -28.18
N ARG A 37 15.06 -1.04 -26.98
CA ARG A 37 15.84 -2.27 -26.81
C ARG A 37 15.17 -3.46 -27.50
N ALA A 38 13.86 -3.61 -27.37
CA ALA A 38 13.10 -4.65 -28.05
C ALA A 38 13.25 -4.52 -29.59
N ALA A 39 13.19 -3.31 -30.12
CA ALA A 39 13.38 -3.04 -31.55
C ALA A 39 14.79 -3.38 -32.03
N GLU A 40 15.82 -3.05 -31.24
CA GLU A 40 17.21 -3.42 -31.54
C GLU A 40 17.40 -4.95 -31.59
N ILE A 41 16.80 -5.68 -30.65
CA ILE A 41 16.85 -7.15 -30.62
C ILE A 41 16.13 -7.73 -31.84
N ALA A 42 14.92 -7.26 -32.13
CA ALA A 42 14.13 -7.71 -33.27
C ALA A 42 14.85 -7.45 -34.60
N ALA A 43 15.41 -6.25 -34.79
CA ALA A 43 16.14 -5.89 -35.99
C ALA A 43 17.42 -6.73 -36.17
N LYS A 44 18.14 -7.03 -35.08
CA LYS A 44 19.41 -7.74 -35.14
C LYS A 44 19.26 -9.26 -35.28
N PHE A 45 18.29 -9.85 -34.60
CA PHE A 45 18.18 -11.31 -34.50
C PHE A 45 16.94 -11.88 -35.20
N GLY A 46 15.91 -11.05 -35.47
CA GLY A 46 14.65 -11.49 -36.06
C GLY A 46 14.05 -12.69 -35.35
N ASP A 47 13.49 -13.62 -36.12
CA ASP A 47 12.81 -14.81 -35.62
C ASP A 47 13.68 -15.73 -34.75
N ARG A 48 15.01 -15.60 -34.84
CA ARG A 48 15.92 -16.34 -33.94
C ARG A 48 15.72 -15.97 -32.48
N ALA A 49 15.10 -14.82 -32.19
CA ALA A 49 14.76 -14.40 -30.83
C ALA A 49 13.59 -15.20 -30.22
N ILE A 50 12.72 -15.82 -31.03
CA ILE A 50 11.49 -16.49 -30.55
C ILE A 50 11.79 -17.60 -29.53
N PRO A 51 12.73 -18.54 -29.76
CA PRO A 51 13.03 -19.58 -28.76
C PRO A 51 13.59 -19.02 -27.46
N VAL A 52 14.37 -17.93 -27.52
CA VAL A 52 14.93 -17.28 -26.33
C VAL A 52 13.86 -16.52 -25.56
N LEU A 53 12.93 -15.86 -26.27
CA LEU A 53 11.74 -15.26 -25.67
C LEU A 53 10.93 -16.30 -24.89
N VAL A 54 10.65 -17.45 -25.52
CA VAL A 54 9.92 -18.55 -24.87
C VAL A 54 10.69 -19.08 -23.65
N GLY A 55 12.02 -19.21 -23.76
CA GLY A 55 12.89 -19.64 -22.66
C GLY A 55 12.95 -18.67 -21.48
N GLN A 56 12.49 -17.42 -21.65
CA GLN A 56 12.47 -16.39 -20.60
C GLN A 56 11.06 -16.11 -20.05
N LEU A 57 10.05 -16.90 -20.43
CA LEU A 57 8.67 -16.71 -19.96
C LEU A 57 8.52 -16.96 -18.45
N ASN A 58 9.37 -17.79 -17.85
CA ASN A 58 9.39 -18.01 -16.40
C ASN A 58 10.06 -16.83 -15.68
N THR A 59 9.45 -15.65 -15.76
CA THR A 59 9.95 -14.43 -15.13
C THR A 59 8.92 -13.81 -14.21
N THR A 60 9.39 -13.40 -13.04
CA THR A 60 8.64 -12.61 -12.07
C THR A 60 8.88 -11.10 -12.23
N ASP A 61 9.84 -10.69 -13.08
CA ASP A 61 10.14 -9.28 -13.32
C ASP A 61 9.13 -8.65 -14.30
N PRO A 62 8.33 -7.65 -13.86
CA PRO A 62 7.37 -6.96 -14.72
C PRO A 62 8.01 -6.22 -15.89
N GLN A 63 9.23 -5.71 -15.73
CA GLN A 63 9.95 -5.03 -16.82
C GLN A 63 10.39 -6.04 -17.87
N MET A 64 11.00 -7.15 -17.45
CA MET A 64 11.31 -8.25 -18.35
C MET A 64 10.06 -8.72 -19.09
N ARG A 65 8.93 -8.91 -18.39
CA ARG A 65 7.66 -9.31 -19.02
C ARG A 65 7.16 -8.30 -20.05
N GLY A 66 7.21 -7.01 -19.72
CA GLY A 66 6.85 -5.93 -20.64
C GLY A 66 7.78 -5.87 -21.86
N GLY A 67 9.08 -6.09 -21.65
CA GLY A 67 10.07 -6.19 -22.71
C GLY A 67 9.87 -7.38 -23.63
N LEU A 68 9.57 -8.56 -23.08
CA LEU A 68 9.22 -9.76 -23.86
C LEU A 68 7.95 -9.53 -24.68
N GLY A 69 6.96 -8.83 -24.13
CA GLY A 69 5.75 -8.44 -24.86
C GLY A 69 6.02 -7.47 -26.01
N MET A 70 6.83 -6.42 -25.78
CA MET A 70 7.26 -5.48 -26.83
C MET A 70 8.08 -6.18 -27.91
N LEU A 71 8.98 -7.08 -27.52
CA LEU A 71 9.75 -7.90 -28.45
C LEU A 71 8.83 -8.80 -29.28
N ALA A 72 7.88 -9.49 -28.66
CA ALA A 72 6.91 -10.34 -29.36
C ALA A 72 6.14 -9.56 -30.44
N ALA A 73 5.73 -8.32 -30.16
CA ALA A 73 5.01 -7.47 -31.10
C ALA A 73 5.85 -6.99 -32.30
N MET A 74 7.17 -7.15 -32.24
CA MET A 74 8.12 -6.72 -33.29
C MET A 74 8.69 -7.89 -34.10
N LEU A 75 8.36 -9.13 -33.74
CA LEU A 75 8.78 -10.34 -34.42
C LEU A 75 7.71 -10.81 -35.42
N ASP A 76 8.01 -11.86 -36.19
CA ASP A 76 7.05 -12.47 -37.10
C ASP A 76 5.78 -12.90 -36.34
N TYR A 77 4.66 -12.26 -36.68
CA TYR A 77 3.41 -12.39 -35.95
C TYR A 77 2.91 -13.84 -35.90
N GLU A 78 2.96 -14.58 -37.01
CA GLU A 78 2.47 -15.96 -37.07
C GLU A 78 3.34 -16.91 -36.25
N LYS A 79 4.66 -16.83 -36.40
CA LYS A 79 5.60 -17.68 -35.66
C LYS A 79 5.59 -17.39 -34.17
N THR A 80 5.57 -16.11 -33.78
CA THR A 80 5.52 -15.71 -32.38
C THR A 80 4.21 -16.15 -31.74
N THR A 81 3.08 -15.96 -32.43
CA THR A 81 1.77 -16.44 -31.97
C THR A 81 1.78 -17.95 -31.77
N ALA A 82 2.26 -18.72 -32.75
CA ALA A 82 2.30 -20.18 -32.67
C ALA A 82 3.16 -20.65 -31.47
N ALA A 83 4.33 -20.04 -31.28
CA ALA A 83 5.24 -20.38 -30.18
C ALA A 83 4.63 -20.06 -28.80
N LEU A 84 3.98 -18.90 -28.65
CA LEU A 84 3.34 -18.51 -27.39
C LEU A 84 2.10 -19.36 -27.08
N ARG A 85 1.29 -19.71 -28.09
CA ARG A 85 0.16 -20.65 -27.90
C ARG A 85 0.66 -22.03 -27.45
N ALA A 86 1.74 -22.51 -28.05
CA ALA A 86 2.37 -23.76 -27.65
C ALA A 86 2.87 -23.70 -26.20
N ALA A 87 3.51 -22.60 -25.81
CA ALA A 87 3.96 -22.40 -24.43
C ALA A 87 2.79 -22.33 -23.43
N ALA A 88 1.73 -21.58 -23.73
CA ALA A 88 0.55 -21.46 -22.87
C ALA A 88 -0.13 -22.82 -22.58
N ARG A 89 -0.19 -23.69 -23.59
CA ARG A 89 -0.81 -25.03 -23.49
C ARG A 89 0.13 -26.11 -22.97
N ASN A 90 1.43 -25.83 -22.85
CA ASN A 90 2.41 -26.83 -22.43
C ASN A 90 2.35 -27.03 -20.91
N ARG A 91 1.68 -28.10 -20.47
CA ARG A 91 1.55 -28.48 -19.05
C ARG A 91 2.87 -28.88 -18.37
N ALA A 92 3.95 -29.05 -19.11
CA ALA A 92 5.27 -29.29 -18.53
C ALA A 92 5.99 -27.99 -18.13
N LEU A 93 5.47 -26.82 -18.52
CA LEU A 93 5.98 -25.52 -18.06
C LEU A 93 5.26 -25.11 -16.77
N ASP A 94 5.98 -24.36 -15.92
CA ASP A 94 5.41 -23.74 -14.73
C ASP A 94 4.24 -22.81 -15.09
N ASP A 95 3.24 -22.73 -14.21
CA ASP A 95 2.06 -21.89 -14.41
C ASP A 95 2.43 -20.41 -14.63
N GLN A 96 3.50 -19.92 -14.00
CA GLN A 96 4.04 -18.58 -14.24
C GLN A 96 4.46 -18.35 -15.71
N ALA A 97 5.15 -19.32 -16.31
CA ALA A 97 5.59 -19.23 -17.70
C ALA A 97 4.39 -19.29 -18.66
N ARG A 98 3.43 -20.17 -18.35
CA ARG A 98 2.18 -20.30 -19.12
C ARG A 98 1.33 -19.02 -19.04
N LEU A 99 1.16 -18.44 -17.86
CA LEU A 99 0.47 -17.16 -17.64
C LEU A 99 1.17 -15.99 -18.33
N THR A 100 2.50 -15.96 -18.32
CA THR A 100 3.26 -14.94 -19.03
C THR A 100 3.02 -15.04 -20.54
N ALA A 101 2.99 -16.25 -21.11
CA ALA A 101 2.66 -16.46 -22.51
C ALA A 101 1.25 -15.96 -22.86
N ILE A 102 0.26 -16.32 -22.03
CA ILE A 102 -1.13 -15.87 -22.17
C ILE A 102 -1.22 -14.34 -22.11
N THR A 103 -0.53 -13.72 -21.15
CA THR A 103 -0.52 -12.25 -21.00
C THR A 103 0.05 -11.57 -22.24
N ILE A 104 1.10 -12.12 -22.85
CA ILE A 104 1.69 -11.57 -24.07
C ILE A 104 0.73 -11.72 -25.26
N LEU A 105 0.11 -12.89 -25.42
CA LEU A 105 -0.90 -13.14 -26.45
C LEU A 105 -2.05 -12.13 -26.36
N ASP A 106 -2.64 -11.97 -25.18
CA ASP A 106 -3.76 -11.07 -24.93
C ASP A 106 -3.37 -9.60 -25.13
N ARG A 107 -2.37 -9.12 -24.38
CA ARG A 107 -2.09 -7.68 -24.28
C ARG A 107 -1.23 -7.09 -25.38
N TYR A 108 -0.36 -7.89 -26.00
CA TYR A 108 0.60 -7.37 -26.99
C TYR A 108 0.28 -7.83 -28.41
N LEU A 109 -0.30 -9.01 -28.56
CA LEU A 109 -0.68 -9.55 -29.87
C LEU A 109 -2.17 -9.46 -30.16
N ASN A 110 -2.99 -8.98 -29.22
CA ASN A 110 -4.44 -8.89 -29.33
C ASN A 110 -5.12 -10.23 -29.67
N ILE A 111 -4.58 -11.32 -29.14
CA ILE A 111 -5.11 -12.67 -29.30
C ILE A 111 -5.87 -13.03 -28.05
N VAL A 112 -7.19 -13.17 -28.20
CA VAL A 112 -8.07 -13.66 -27.13
C VAL A 112 -7.64 -15.07 -26.72
N PRO A 113 -7.21 -15.31 -25.47
CA PRO A 113 -6.86 -16.64 -24.99
C PRO A 113 -8.10 -17.53 -24.89
N ASP A 114 -7.96 -18.81 -25.24
CA ASP A 114 -9.02 -19.81 -25.06
C ASP A 114 -8.97 -20.48 -23.68
N GLU A 115 -10.07 -21.11 -23.27
CA GLU A 115 -10.16 -21.79 -21.96
C GLU A 115 -9.14 -22.94 -21.85
N GLU A 116 -8.80 -23.62 -22.95
CA GLU A 116 -7.82 -24.70 -22.97
C GLU A 116 -6.43 -24.25 -22.52
N MET A 117 -6.04 -23.00 -22.79
CA MET A 117 -4.76 -22.44 -22.32
C MET A 117 -4.67 -22.43 -20.79
N TYR A 118 -5.79 -22.21 -20.09
CA TYR A 118 -5.84 -22.15 -18.62
C TYR A 118 -6.02 -23.52 -17.95
N MET A 119 -6.43 -24.54 -18.70
CA MET A 119 -6.72 -25.86 -18.15
C MET A 119 -5.51 -26.48 -17.44
N GLY A 120 -5.73 -26.89 -16.19
CA GLY A 120 -4.71 -27.54 -15.36
C GLY A 120 -3.62 -26.60 -14.84
N MET A 121 -3.72 -25.27 -15.01
CA MET A 121 -3.01 -24.35 -14.12
C MET A 121 -3.67 -24.41 -12.74
N GLY A 122 -2.89 -24.53 -11.67
CA GLY A 122 -3.40 -24.18 -10.35
C GLY A 122 -3.71 -22.70 -10.40
N ALA A 123 -5.00 -22.32 -10.40
CA ALA A 123 -5.36 -20.94 -10.61
C ALA A 123 -4.60 -20.07 -9.59
N PRO A 124 -3.71 -19.16 -10.02
CA PRO A 124 -2.90 -18.37 -9.10
C PRO A 124 -3.80 -17.57 -8.14
N GLU A 125 -5.02 -17.26 -8.57
CA GLU A 125 -6.07 -16.69 -7.73
C GLU A 125 -6.60 -17.63 -6.64
N GLU A 126 -6.67 -18.94 -6.86
CA GLU A 126 -7.09 -19.90 -5.83
C GLU A 126 -6.01 -20.09 -4.76
N ALA A 127 -4.74 -20.12 -5.17
CA ALA A 127 -3.61 -20.11 -4.24
C ALA A 127 -3.60 -18.80 -3.44
N ALA A 128 -3.80 -17.67 -4.11
CA ALA A 128 -3.94 -16.37 -3.45
C ALA A 128 -5.13 -16.34 -2.48
N LEU A 129 -6.29 -16.87 -2.89
CA LEU A 129 -7.49 -16.93 -2.03
C LEU A 129 -7.24 -17.75 -0.77
N ARG A 130 -6.52 -18.89 -0.89
CA ARG A 130 -6.12 -19.71 0.26
C ARG A 130 -5.19 -18.95 1.19
N SER A 131 -4.14 -18.32 0.65
CA SER A 131 -3.21 -17.49 1.42
C SER A 131 -3.91 -16.33 2.16
N LEU A 132 -4.89 -15.68 1.52
CA LEU A 132 -5.67 -14.61 2.15
C LEU A 132 -6.56 -15.13 3.29
N ARG A 133 -7.11 -16.34 3.17
CA ARG A 133 -7.91 -16.94 4.25
C ARG A 133 -7.05 -17.39 5.42
N GLU A 134 -5.85 -17.90 5.14
CA GLU A 134 -4.86 -18.26 6.16
C GLU A 134 -4.49 -17.03 6.98
N VAL A 135 -4.12 -15.91 6.35
CA VAL A 135 -3.75 -14.69 7.08
C VAL A 135 -4.93 -14.07 7.86
N LEU A 136 -6.16 -14.18 7.36
CA LEU A 136 -7.36 -13.75 8.09
C LEU A 136 -7.69 -14.65 9.28
N THR A 137 -7.31 -15.93 9.21
CA THR A 137 -7.43 -16.86 10.34
C THR A 137 -6.41 -16.52 11.41
N ASP A 138 -5.15 -16.28 11.00
CA ASP A 138 -4.09 -15.85 11.91
C ASP A 138 -4.40 -14.50 12.58
N GLN A 139 -5.09 -13.60 11.87
CA GLN A 139 -5.54 -12.31 12.39
C GLN A 139 -6.42 -12.44 13.65
N GLN A 140 -7.17 -13.54 13.78
CA GLN A 140 -8.01 -13.78 14.97
C GLN A 140 -7.17 -13.98 16.23
N THR A 141 -5.91 -14.40 16.08
CA THR A 141 -4.96 -14.59 17.18
C THR A 141 -4.04 -13.39 17.34
N ASP A 142 -3.54 -12.84 16.22
CA ASP A 142 -2.70 -11.64 16.21
C ASP A 142 -3.25 -10.61 15.20
N ALA A 143 -3.87 -9.55 15.72
CA ALA A 143 -4.44 -8.49 14.89
C ALA A 143 -3.41 -7.82 13.97
N LEU A 144 -2.12 -7.80 14.34
CA LEU A 144 -1.07 -7.12 13.59
C LEU A 144 -0.45 -7.98 12.47
N VAL A 145 -0.83 -9.25 12.36
CA VAL A 145 -0.32 -10.14 11.30
C VAL A 145 -0.58 -9.56 9.89
N LEU A 146 -1.70 -8.83 9.71
CA LEU A 146 -2.00 -8.15 8.45
C LEU A 146 -0.99 -7.03 8.11
N VAL A 147 -0.45 -6.35 9.12
CA VAL A 147 0.57 -5.31 8.90
C VAL A 147 1.82 -5.94 8.28
N GLU A 148 2.26 -7.07 8.85
CA GLU A 148 3.43 -7.80 8.38
C GLU A 148 3.20 -8.47 7.02
N TYR A 149 2.02 -9.08 6.82
CA TYR A 149 1.64 -9.66 5.54
C TYR A 149 1.70 -8.63 4.41
N PHE A 150 1.11 -7.45 4.59
CA PHE A 150 1.15 -6.41 3.56
C PHE A 150 2.56 -5.85 3.37
N ARG A 151 3.36 -5.74 4.44
CA ARG A 151 4.78 -5.36 4.32
C ARG A 151 5.55 -6.34 3.43
N GLN A 152 5.31 -7.64 3.57
CA GLN A 152 5.93 -8.66 2.72
C GLN A 152 5.35 -8.66 1.31
N LEU A 153 4.04 -8.45 1.17
CA LEU A 153 3.36 -8.42 -0.13
C LEU A 153 3.85 -7.26 -1.01
N GLU A 154 4.16 -6.10 -0.43
CA GLU A 154 4.70 -4.98 -1.19
C GLU A 154 6.12 -5.23 -1.75
N LEU A 155 6.85 -6.19 -1.20
CA LEU A 155 8.13 -6.64 -1.75
C LEU A 155 7.93 -7.59 -2.95
N GLN A 156 6.73 -8.11 -3.14
CA GLN A 156 6.43 -9.01 -4.24
C GLN A 156 6.26 -8.25 -5.56
N PRO A 157 6.46 -8.92 -6.70
CA PRO A 157 6.12 -8.39 -8.01
C PRO A 157 4.67 -7.91 -8.15
N LEU A 158 4.46 -6.92 -9.03
CA LEU A 158 3.16 -6.29 -9.24
C LEU A 158 2.04 -7.27 -9.59
N ASP A 159 2.33 -8.30 -10.38
CA ASP A 159 1.35 -9.31 -10.77
C ASP A 159 0.89 -10.18 -9.60
N VAL A 160 1.79 -10.52 -8.67
CA VAL A 160 1.44 -11.22 -7.42
C VAL A 160 0.54 -10.33 -6.57
N GLN A 161 0.90 -9.06 -6.39
CA GLN A 161 0.08 -8.11 -5.62
C GLN A 161 -1.32 -7.93 -6.24
N LEU A 162 -1.41 -7.80 -7.57
CA LEU A 162 -2.69 -7.72 -8.28
C LEU A 162 -3.51 -9.00 -8.17
N THR A 163 -2.86 -10.16 -8.21
CA THR A 163 -3.52 -11.46 -8.01
C THR A 163 -4.12 -11.53 -6.61
N MET A 164 -3.40 -11.10 -5.58
CA MET A 164 -3.93 -11.02 -4.21
C MET A 164 -5.10 -10.03 -4.11
N ALA A 165 -4.99 -8.84 -4.71
CA ALA A 165 -6.07 -7.85 -4.71
C ALA A 165 -7.35 -8.37 -5.41
N ARG A 166 -7.19 -9.14 -6.50
CA ARG A 166 -8.31 -9.78 -7.22
C ARG A 166 -8.91 -10.95 -6.45
N ALA A 167 -8.07 -11.76 -5.80
CA ALA A 167 -8.52 -12.84 -4.93
C ALA A 167 -9.34 -12.30 -3.76
N ALA A 168 -8.95 -11.16 -3.17
CA ALA A 168 -9.71 -10.52 -2.09
C ALA A 168 -11.16 -10.16 -2.48
N ARG A 169 -11.42 -9.85 -3.76
CA ARG A 169 -12.79 -9.59 -4.27
C ARG A 169 -13.69 -10.83 -4.23
N ARG A 170 -13.11 -12.03 -4.22
CA ARG A 170 -13.84 -13.31 -4.22
C ARG A 170 -14.17 -13.79 -2.79
N LEU A 171 -13.68 -13.10 -1.77
CA LEU A 171 -14.00 -13.38 -0.37
C LEU A 171 -15.39 -12.84 -0.02
N GLU A 172 -15.95 -13.37 1.07
CA GLU A 172 -17.18 -12.82 1.63
C GLU A 172 -16.96 -11.41 2.17
N ALA A 173 -18.00 -10.59 2.21
CA ALA A 173 -17.87 -9.16 2.55
C ALA A 173 -17.15 -8.91 3.89
N ALA A 174 -17.37 -9.76 4.90
CA ALA A 174 -16.72 -9.64 6.21
C ALA A 174 -15.20 -9.81 6.13
N GLU A 175 -14.73 -10.72 5.28
CA GLU A 175 -13.31 -11.04 5.05
C GLU A 175 -12.66 -10.08 4.05
N ALA A 176 -13.41 -9.70 3.01
CA ALA A 176 -12.92 -8.85 1.93
C ALA A 176 -12.65 -7.41 2.40
N VAL A 177 -13.52 -6.84 3.24
CA VAL A 177 -13.44 -5.42 3.62
C VAL A 177 -12.10 -5.05 4.30
N PRO A 178 -11.61 -5.76 5.33
CA PRO A 178 -10.31 -5.46 5.94
C PRO A 178 -9.14 -5.48 4.94
N LEU A 179 -9.09 -6.49 4.07
CA LEU A 179 -8.05 -6.64 3.06
C LEU A 179 -8.13 -5.55 1.97
N LEU A 180 -9.32 -5.30 1.44
CA LEU A 180 -9.54 -4.29 0.40
C LEU A 180 -9.23 -2.88 0.93
N ARG A 181 -9.53 -2.58 2.20
CA ARG A 181 -9.12 -1.31 2.82
C ARG A 181 -7.61 -1.10 2.83
N MET A 182 -6.84 -2.18 3.02
CA MET A 182 -5.39 -2.13 2.93
C MET A 182 -4.95 -1.91 1.48
N PHE A 183 -5.45 -2.69 0.52
CA PHE A 183 -5.08 -2.57 -0.89
C PHE A 183 -5.45 -1.22 -1.53
N VAL A 184 -6.60 -0.63 -1.17
CA VAL A 184 -7.04 0.69 -1.67
C VAL A 184 -6.00 1.79 -1.35
N GLN A 185 -5.23 1.62 -0.29
CA GLN A 185 -4.20 2.56 0.14
C GLN A 185 -2.81 2.20 -0.42
N SER A 186 -2.71 1.27 -1.37
CA SER A 186 -1.45 0.92 -2.02
C SER A 186 -0.85 2.13 -2.74
N PRO A 187 0.49 2.31 -2.72
CA PRO A 187 1.14 3.33 -3.54
C PRO A 187 0.91 3.08 -5.04
N THR A 188 0.74 1.83 -5.44
CA THR A 188 0.48 1.43 -6.81
C THR A 188 -0.95 1.78 -7.21
N HIS A 189 -1.08 2.77 -8.11
CA HIS A 189 -2.38 3.26 -8.58
C HIS A 189 -3.30 2.14 -9.10
N LEU A 190 -2.76 1.18 -9.84
CA LEU A 190 -3.55 0.09 -10.42
C LEU A 190 -4.19 -0.80 -9.33
N ILE A 191 -3.42 -1.20 -8.32
CA ILE A 191 -3.91 -1.99 -7.18
C ILE A 191 -4.98 -1.20 -6.42
N ALA A 192 -4.66 0.06 -6.08
CA ALA A 192 -5.56 0.92 -5.32
C ALA A 192 -6.91 1.11 -6.01
N GLN A 193 -6.91 1.36 -7.33
CA GLN A 193 -8.11 1.56 -8.12
C GLN A 193 -8.95 0.27 -8.25
N GLU A 194 -8.32 -0.86 -8.56
CA GLU A 194 -9.00 -2.17 -8.64
C GLU A 194 -9.67 -2.53 -7.33
N SER A 195 -8.96 -2.36 -6.21
CA SER A 195 -9.50 -2.63 -4.89
C SER A 195 -10.59 -1.65 -4.46
N LEU A 196 -10.53 -0.39 -4.90
CA LEU A 196 -11.59 0.59 -4.63
C LEU A 196 -12.88 0.22 -5.38
N GLN A 197 -12.76 -0.24 -6.62
CA GLN A 197 -13.87 -0.75 -7.41
C GLN A 197 -14.46 -2.00 -6.76
N ALA A 198 -13.62 -2.95 -6.34
CA ALA A 198 -14.05 -4.16 -5.62
C ALA A 198 -14.80 -3.81 -4.32
N LEU A 199 -14.25 -2.89 -3.51
CA LEU A 199 -14.88 -2.44 -2.27
C LEU A 199 -16.24 -1.78 -2.53
N THR A 200 -16.34 -0.99 -3.59
CA THR A 200 -17.61 -0.37 -4.01
C THR A 200 -18.63 -1.41 -4.48
N ALA A 201 -18.18 -2.44 -5.19
CA ALA A 201 -19.04 -3.48 -5.76
C ALA A 201 -19.69 -4.37 -4.68
N LEU A 202 -19.08 -4.52 -3.51
CA LEU A 202 -19.66 -5.28 -2.39
C LEU A 202 -21.03 -4.74 -1.97
N GLY A 203 -21.24 -3.42 -2.02
CA GLY A 203 -22.54 -2.80 -1.73
C GLY A 203 -23.09 -2.99 -0.31
N THR A 204 -22.29 -3.53 0.61
CA THR A 204 -22.69 -3.79 2.00
C THR A 204 -22.52 -2.53 2.89
N PRO A 205 -23.23 -2.44 4.02
CA PRO A 205 -23.05 -1.33 4.97
C PRO A 205 -21.62 -1.24 5.51
N ALA A 206 -20.96 -2.38 5.73
CA ALA A 206 -19.56 -2.43 6.17
C ALA A 206 -18.61 -1.87 5.10
N ALA A 207 -18.81 -2.21 3.83
CA ALA A 207 -18.01 -1.67 2.73
C ALA A 207 -18.24 -0.16 2.53
N ALA A 208 -19.48 0.31 2.70
CA ALA A 208 -19.79 1.74 2.68
C ALA A 208 -19.14 2.49 3.85
N GLY A 209 -19.17 1.94 5.07
CA GLY A 209 -18.46 2.51 6.22
C GLY A 209 -16.95 2.56 5.99
N ALA A 210 -16.37 1.49 5.42
CA ALA A 210 -14.97 1.44 5.04
C ALA A 210 -14.59 2.52 4.02
N LEU A 211 -15.37 2.68 2.95
CA LEU A 211 -15.18 3.75 1.95
C LEU A 211 -15.22 5.13 2.61
N GLN A 212 -16.16 5.36 3.51
CA GLN A 212 -16.29 6.63 4.22
C GLN A 212 -15.08 6.93 5.10
N GLY A 213 -14.57 5.93 5.83
CA GLY A 213 -13.36 6.07 6.65
C GLY A 213 -12.07 6.22 5.85
N LEU A 214 -12.02 5.76 4.60
CA LEU A 214 -10.83 5.88 3.75
C LEU A 214 -10.65 7.28 3.15
N ILE A 215 -11.72 8.04 2.92
CA ILE A 215 -11.70 9.35 2.24
C ILE A 215 -10.53 10.27 2.68
N PRO A 216 -10.26 10.46 3.99
CA PRO A 216 -9.18 11.34 4.44
C PRO A 216 -7.79 10.87 4.01
N THR A 217 -7.60 9.56 3.80
CA THR A 217 -6.30 8.93 3.51
C THR A 217 -6.12 8.58 2.04
N LEU A 218 -7.10 8.87 1.19
CA LEU A 218 -6.98 8.67 -0.26
C LEU A 218 -6.33 9.88 -0.93
N ARG A 219 -5.52 9.59 -1.94
CA ARG A 219 -5.03 10.57 -2.91
C ARG A 219 -6.21 11.28 -3.61
N PRO A 220 -6.04 12.50 -4.13
CA PRO A 220 -7.14 13.32 -4.67
C PRO A 220 -7.99 12.62 -5.75
N ASP A 221 -7.35 11.89 -6.65
CA ASP A 221 -7.97 11.13 -7.74
C ASP A 221 -8.87 9.99 -7.24
N LEU A 222 -8.38 9.22 -6.27
CA LEU A 222 -9.11 8.12 -5.64
C LEU A 222 -10.19 8.65 -4.67
N ARG A 223 -9.93 9.76 -3.98
CA ARG A 223 -10.88 10.42 -3.09
C ARG A 223 -12.16 10.82 -3.84
N ALA A 224 -12.02 11.54 -4.95
CA ALA A 224 -13.15 11.94 -5.78
C ALA A 224 -13.92 10.72 -6.32
N THR A 225 -13.24 9.60 -6.54
CA THR A 225 -13.86 8.34 -6.97
C THR A 225 -14.64 7.67 -5.84
N ALA A 226 -14.07 7.61 -4.62
CA ALA A 226 -14.71 7.07 -3.43
C ALA A 226 -15.95 7.89 -3.01
N GLU A 227 -15.87 9.21 -3.05
CA GLU A 227 -17.00 10.10 -2.74
C GLU A 227 -18.16 9.90 -3.72
N ARG A 228 -17.87 9.84 -5.02
CA ARG A 228 -18.87 9.53 -6.05
C ARG A 228 -19.46 8.14 -5.87
N ALA A 229 -18.65 7.15 -5.50
CA ALA A 229 -19.10 5.79 -5.21
C ALA A 229 -20.07 5.76 -4.02
N LEU A 230 -19.74 6.41 -2.91
CA LEU A 230 -20.63 6.55 -1.75
C LEU A 230 -21.94 7.23 -2.11
N GLN A 231 -21.89 8.31 -2.91
CA GLN A 231 -23.10 8.98 -3.36
C GLN A 231 -23.99 8.06 -4.20
N LYS A 232 -23.39 7.28 -5.10
CA LYS A 232 -24.13 6.27 -5.90
C LYS A 232 -24.73 5.17 -5.02
N LEU A 233 -24.02 4.70 -4.00
CA LEU A 233 -24.53 3.70 -3.05
C LEU A 233 -25.76 4.25 -2.29
N ARG A 234 -25.71 5.50 -1.81
CA ARG A 234 -26.86 6.16 -1.17
C ARG A 234 -28.06 6.25 -2.11
N LEU A 235 -27.84 6.66 -3.36
CA LEU A 235 -28.91 6.77 -4.36
C LEU A 235 -29.52 5.42 -4.75
N ARG A 236 -28.76 4.33 -4.65
CA ARG A 236 -29.26 2.95 -4.85
C ARG A 236 -30.00 2.40 -3.63
N GLY A 237 -30.09 3.16 -2.54
CA GLY A 237 -30.73 2.73 -1.31
C GLY A 237 -29.84 1.84 -0.42
N SER A 238 -28.54 1.72 -0.70
CA SER A 238 -27.61 1.03 0.20
C SER A 238 -27.46 1.80 1.51
N THR A 239 -27.55 1.09 2.64
CA THR A 239 -27.34 1.68 3.97
C THR A 239 -25.90 2.13 4.13
N VAL A 240 -25.67 3.44 4.16
CA VAL A 240 -24.38 4.03 4.54
C VAL A 240 -24.44 4.36 6.03
N PRO A 241 -23.53 3.81 6.87
CA PRO A 241 -23.52 4.10 8.29
C PRO A 241 -23.45 5.60 8.57
N THR A 242 -24.22 6.07 9.55
CA THR A 242 -24.12 7.44 10.02
C THR A 242 -22.93 7.55 10.97
N LEU A 243 -22.00 8.44 10.66
CA LEU A 243 -20.84 8.70 11.51
C LEU A 243 -21.28 9.29 12.85
N ARG A 244 -20.75 8.74 13.94
CA ARG A 244 -20.98 9.18 15.32
C ARG A 244 -19.71 9.77 15.91
N PRO A 245 -19.81 10.57 16.99
CA PRO A 245 -18.63 10.94 17.76
C PRO A 245 -17.84 9.70 18.22
N PRO A 246 -16.52 9.82 18.45
CA PRO A 246 -15.71 8.74 19.00
C PRO A 246 -16.34 8.16 20.26
N ALA A 247 -16.35 6.83 20.36
CA ALA A 247 -16.85 6.14 21.54
C ALA A 247 -15.97 6.40 22.77
N GLU A 248 -16.52 6.16 23.96
CA GLU A 248 -15.74 6.18 25.20
C GLU A 248 -14.59 5.16 25.15
N GLY A 249 -13.47 5.47 25.80
CA GLY A 249 -12.27 4.62 25.82
C GLY A 249 -11.26 4.91 24.70
N PHE A 250 -11.65 5.57 23.61
CA PHE A 250 -10.69 6.06 22.60
C PHE A 250 -9.91 7.25 23.14
N ARG A 251 -8.59 7.11 23.25
CA ARG A 251 -7.71 8.12 23.87
C ARG A 251 -6.62 8.58 22.92
N CYS A 252 -6.13 9.79 23.16
CA CYS A 252 -5.00 10.37 22.44
C CYS A 252 -4.05 11.03 23.42
N LEU A 253 -2.78 10.64 23.36
CA LEU A 253 -1.70 11.34 24.02
C LEU A 253 -0.88 12.09 22.97
N ALA A 254 -0.39 13.27 23.33
CA ALA A 254 0.42 14.10 22.45
C ALA A 254 1.65 14.63 23.17
N THR A 255 2.80 14.61 22.50
CA THR A 255 3.98 15.35 22.98
C THR A 255 3.82 16.84 22.67
N PRO A 256 4.56 17.74 23.34
CA PRO A 256 4.74 19.07 22.80
C PRO A 256 5.31 18.99 21.37
N PRO A 257 4.92 19.90 20.46
CA PRO A 257 5.63 20.03 19.18
C PRO A 257 7.08 20.46 19.42
N ASP A 258 8.01 20.03 18.58
CA ASP A 258 9.41 20.48 18.60
C ASP A 258 9.57 21.85 17.90
N SER A 259 10.82 22.31 17.79
CA SER A 259 11.17 23.59 17.14
C SER A 259 10.80 23.68 15.65
N ARG A 260 10.60 22.53 15.00
CA ARG A 260 10.20 22.39 13.59
C ARG A 260 8.72 22.02 13.46
N GLY A 261 7.98 22.00 14.57
CA GLY A 261 6.58 21.61 14.63
C GLY A 261 6.33 20.10 14.62
N GLY A 262 7.40 19.29 14.68
CA GLY A 262 7.33 17.83 14.78
C GLY A 262 6.69 17.39 16.09
N GLN A 263 5.82 16.39 16.06
CA GLN A 263 5.04 15.96 17.22
C GLN A 263 4.78 14.47 17.16
N TYR A 264 4.84 13.80 18.31
CA TYR A 264 4.37 12.44 18.46
C TYR A 264 2.93 12.42 18.99
N LEU A 265 2.12 11.55 18.39
CA LEU A 265 0.79 11.21 18.88
C LEU A 265 0.77 9.73 19.22
N LEU A 266 0.09 9.37 20.30
CA LEU A 266 -0.24 7.99 20.65
C LEU A 266 -1.76 7.88 20.74
N PHE A 267 -2.36 7.13 19.83
CA PHE A 267 -3.76 6.74 19.94
C PHE A 267 -3.85 5.40 20.67
N ILE A 268 -4.74 5.32 21.64
CA ILE A 268 -5.03 4.09 22.37
C ILE A 268 -6.47 3.72 22.04
N LEU A 269 -6.63 2.53 21.47
CA LEU A 269 -7.88 1.98 21.00
C LEU A 269 -8.34 0.95 22.03
N PRO A 270 -9.57 1.08 22.58
CA PRO A 270 -10.09 0.11 23.52
C PRO A 270 -10.21 -1.29 22.86
N PRO A 271 -10.26 -2.36 23.66
CA PRO A 271 -10.46 -3.70 23.11
C PRO A 271 -11.82 -3.80 22.41
N ASP A 272 -11.90 -4.58 21.34
CA ASP A 272 -13.13 -4.84 20.59
C ASP A 272 -13.45 -6.34 20.66
N GLY A 273 -14.40 -6.72 21.51
CA GLY A 273 -14.69 -8.12 21.81
C GLY A 273 -13.49 -8.84 22.41
N ASP A 274 -13.04 -9.90 21.76
CA ASP A 274 -11.88 -10.72 22.18
C ASP A 274 -10.53 -10.14 21.70
N THR A 275 -10.54 -9.04 20.93
CA THR A 275 -9.29 -8.42 20.48
C THR A 275 -8.65 -7.56 21.56
N PRO A 276 -7.32 -7.65 21.74
CA PRO A 276 -6.61 -6.81 22.72
C PRO A 276 -6.71 -5.34 22.35
N SER A 277 -6.41 -4.48 23.34
CA SER A 277 -6.27 -3.05 23.06
C SER A 277 -5.13 -2.83 22.07
N LEU A 278 -5.35 -1.94 21.10
CA LEU A 278 -4.36 -1.60 20.08
C LEU A 278 -3.88 -0.17 20.30
N THR A 279 -2.62 0.09 19.98
CA THR A 279 -2.05 1.43 19.99
C THR A 279 -1.54 1.80 18.60
N LEU A 280 -1.66 3.07 18.25
CA LEU A 280 -1.09 3.66 17.04
C LEU A 280 -0.26 4.87 17.43
N ARG A 281 1.07 4.73 17.38
CA ARG A 281 2.01 5.83 17.57
C ARG A 281 2.36 6.44 16.23
N LEU A 282 2.19 7.75 16.09
CA LEU A 282 2.49 8.52 14.89
C LEU A 282 3.55 9.56 15.17
N ALA A 283 4.50 9.72 14.25
CA ALA A 283 5.38 10.87 14.17
C ALA A 283 4.87 11.78 13.06
N LEU A 284 4.51 13.01 13.41
CA LEU A 284 3.97 14.01 12.49
C LEU A 284 4.91 15.20 12.39
N ASN A 285 4.98 15.82 11.22
CA ASN A 285 5.60 17.11 11.00
C ASN A 285 4.74 17.89 9.98
N PRO A 286 4.48 19.18 10.17
CA PRO A 286 3.65 19.96 9.24
C PRO A 286 4.29 20.14 7.85
N VAL A 287 5.61 20.01 7.74
CA VAL A 287 6.38 20.15 6.50
C VAL A 287 6.62 18.78 5.83
N ASP A 288 6.91 17.75 6.62
CA ASP A 288 7.21 16.41 6.10
C ASP A 288 6.00 15.44 6.10
N GLY A 289 4.87 15.87 6.69
CA GLY A 289 3.66 15.07 6.86
C GLY A 289 3.78 14.03 7.98
N LEU A 290 3.08 12.90 7.81
CA LEU A 290 3.24 11.69 8.61
C LEU A 290 4.56 10.99 8.25
N ILE A 291 5.52 11.04 9.18
CA ILE A 291 6.89 10.52 9.03
C ILE A 291 6.96 9.03 9.38
N GLU A 292 6.27 8.62 10.44
CA GLU A 292 6.33 7.26 10.97
C GLU A 292 4.99 6.88 11.56
N ALA A 293 4.65 5.59 11.46
CA ALA A 293 3.57 5.00 12.23
C ALA A 293 3.97 3.62 12.71
N VAL A 294 3.71 3.35 13.99
CA VAL A 294 3.93 2.06 14.64
C VAL A 294 2.64 1.63 15.31
N ALA A 295 2.25 0.38 15.08
CA ALA A 295 1.11 -0.26 15.74
C ALA A 295 1.64 -1.30 16.73
N SER A 296 0.99 -1.40 17.89
CA SER A 296 1.28 -2.43 18.90
C SER A 296 -0.03 -2.92 19.51
N ALA A 297 -0.11 -4.21 19.83
CA ALA A 297 -1.09 -4.73 20.76
C ALA A 297 -0.57 -4.53 22.20
N ALA A 298 -1.49 -4.36 23.14
CA ALA A 298 -1.20 -4.42 24.56
C ALA A 298 -1.62 -5.80 25.09
N ASP A 299 -0.73 -6.49 25.81
CA ASP A 299 -1.00 -7.81 26.38
C ASP A 299 -1.88 -7.70 27.63
N GLY A 300 -1.92 -6.51 28.25
CA GLY A 300 -2.87 -6.18 29.30
C GLY A 300 -2.98 -4.68 29.58
N PRO A 301 -3.88 -4.29 30.50
CA PRO A 301 -4.05 -2.88 30.89
C PRO A 301 -2.80 -2.28 31.54
N ALA A 302 -1.88 -3.10 32.06
CA ALA A 302 -0.62 -2.66 32.63
C ALA A 302 0.40 -2.15 31.58
N ASP A 303 0.24 -2.54 30.31
CA ASP A 303 1.11 -2.08 29.22
C ASP A 303 0.67 -0.72 28.66
N LEU A 304 -0.47 -0.21 29.15
CA LEU A 304 -1.04 1.05 28.73
C LEU A 304 -0.90 2.10 29.84
N PRO A 305 -0.71 3.38 29.48
CA PRO A 305 -0.80 4.47 30.44
C PRO A 305 -2.17 4.48 31.11
N GLU A 306 -2.19 4.62 32.44
CA GLU A 306 -3.43 4.81 33.19
C GLU A 306 -4.25 5.99 32.59
N PRO A 307 -5.58 5.91 32.51
CA PRO A 307 -6.38 7.04 32.04
C PRO A 307 -6.27 8.25 32.98
N LEU A 308 -5.84 9.39 32.44
CA LEU A 308 -5.89 10.68 33.14
C LEU A 308 -6.96 11.58 32.52
N ALA A 309 -7.33 12.65 33.24
CA ALA A 309 -8.22 13.66 32.70
C ALA A 309 -7.54 14.42 31.54
N VAL A 310 -8.31 14.81 30.53
CA VAL A 310 -7.82 15.66 29.44
C VAL A 310 -7.17 16.92 30.01
N GLY A 311 -5.96 17.22 29.56
CA GLY A 311 -5.11 18.31 30.05
C GLY A 311 -4.07 17.87 31.09
N ALA A 312 -4.13 16.64 31.60
CA ALA A 312 -3.13 16.09 32.51
C ALA A 312 -1.88 15.60 31.76
N LEU A 313 -0.73 15.63 32.45
CA LEU A 313 0.54 15.16 31.93
C LEU A 313 0.89 13.79 32.52
N HIS A 314 1.40 12.93 31.67
CA HIS A 314 2.04 11.67 32.05
C HIS A 314 3.55 11.88 32.16
N ALA A 315 4.09 11.53 33.32
CA ALA A 315 5.53 11.56 33.57
C ALA A 315 6.14 10.22 33.13
N SER A 316 6.64 10.16 31.89
CA SER A 316 7.30 8.99 31.29
C SER A 316 6.38 7.80 31.01
N LEU A 317 6.12 7.53 29.73
CA LEU A 317 5.25 6.44 29.29
C LEU A 317 5.96 5.31 28.54
N ILE A 318 7.17 5.57 28.03
CA ILE A 318 7.86 4.66 27.11
C ILE A 318 9.37 4.79 27.36
N ASP A 319 10.07 3.67 27.38
CA ASP A 319 11.51 3.51 27.69
C ASP A 319 12.47 4.12 26.64
N VAL A 320 11.95 5.01 25.78
CA VAL A 320 12.71 5.67 24.70
C VAL A 320 12.48 7.18 24.78
N GLY A 321 13.33 7.84 25.56
CA GLY A 321 13.39 9.30 25.65
C GLY A 321 12.46 9.93 26.70
N HIS A 322 12.90 11.04 27.30
CA HIS A 322 12.10 11.83 28.24
C HIS A 322 11.01 12.62 27.51
N HIS A 323 10.00 11.95 26.98
CA HIS A 323 8.85 12.60 26.37
C HIS A 323 7.77 12.84 27.43
N LEU A 324 7.39 14.11 27.63
CA LEU A 324 6.16 14.48 28.32
C LEU A 324 4.99 14.21 27.38
N TRP A 325 4.00 13.48 27.88
CA TRP A 325 2.78 13.18 27.13
C TRP A 325 1.60 13.85 27.78
N LEU A 326 0.85 14.63 26.99
CA LEU A 326 -0.39 15.27 27.39
C LEU A 326 -1.57 14.39 27.03
N GLU A 327 -2.46 14.12 27.99
CA GLU A 327 -3.77 13.55 27.68
C GLU A 327 -4.59 14.60 26.91
N ALA A 328 -4.76 14.38 25.62
CA ALA A 328 -5.45 15.29 24.72
C ALA A 328 -6.83 14.75 24.35
N PRO A 329 -7.79 15.60 23.95
CA PRO A 329 -9.03 15.11 23.34
C PRO A 329 -8.69 14.23 22.13
N TYR A 330 -9.41 13.12 21.93
CA TYR A 330 -9.18 12.23 20.79
C TYR A 330 -9.20 12.99 19.44
N ASP A 331 -10.14 13.93 19.31
CA ASP A 331 -10.27 14.80 18.14
C ASP A 331 -9.11 15.79 17.95
N TYR A 332 -8.38 16.14 19.01
CA TYR A 332 -7.16 16.94 18.85
C TYR A 332 -6.14 16.16 18.01
N GLY A 333 -5.86 14.90 18.36
CA GLY A 333 -4.97 14.05 17.58
C GLY A 333 -5.44 13.89 16.14
N ARG A 334 -6.73 13.59 15.93
CA ARG A 334 -7.31 13.46 14.58
C ARG A 334 -7.12 14.72 13.73
N ARG A 335 -7.32 15.92 14.30
CA ARG A 335 -7.05 17.19 13.59
C ARG A 335 -5.59 17.33 13.18
N ARG A 336 -4.65 16.99 14.08
CA ARG A 336 -3.22 17.06 13.79
C ARG A 336 -2.84 16.12 12.65
N VAL A 337 -3.36 14.89 12.65
CA VAL A 337 -3.18 13.94 11.53
C VAL A 337 -3.81 14.48 10.25
N GLN A 338 -5.05 14.98 10.30
CA GLN A 338 -5.75 15.53 9.14
C GLN A 338 -5.00 16.70 8.49
N ALA A 339 -4.35 17.54 9.29
CA ALA A 339 -3.55 18.65 8.79
C ALA A 339 -2.25 18.20 8.09
N CYS A 340 -1.67 17.07 8.50
CA CYS A 340 -0.42 16.55 7.94
C CYS A 340 -0.63 15.58 6.77
N LEU A 341 -1.81 14.98 6.64
CA LEU A 341 -2.12 13.99 5.60
C LEU A 341 -1.95 14.49 4.15
N PRO A 342 -2.41 15.70 3.78
CA PRO A 342 -2.23 16.20 2.40
C PRO A 342 -0.76 16.17 1.97
N VAL A 343 0.14 16.61 2.86
CA VAL A 343 1.59 16.61 2.63
C VAL A 343 2.11 15.19 2.39
N SER A 344 1.71 14.22 3.22
CA SER A 344 2.08 12.81 3.01
C SER A 344 1.57 12.23 1.70
N LEU A 345 0.35 12.58 1.30
CA LEU A 345 -0.28 12.06 0.08
C LEU A 345 0.31 12.66 -1.19
N GLU A 346 0.87 13.86 -1.10
CA GLU A 346 1.62 14.51 -2.19
C GLU A 346 3.09 14.05 -2.23
N SER A 347 3.60 13.51 -1.11
CA SER A 347 4.96 12.97 -1.05
C SER A 347 5.10 11.67 -1.84
N SER A 348 6.32 11.39 -2.32
CA SER A 348 6.65 10.10 -2.96
C SER A 348 6.73 8.93 -1.97
N ARG A 349 6.51 9.17 -0.67
CA ARG A 349 6.64 8.15 0.38
C ARG A 349 5.28 7.51 0.65
N PRO A 350 5.15 6.17 0.57
CA PRO A 350 3.90 5.51 0.93
C PRO A 350 3.60 5.68 2.42
N LEU A 351 2.30 5.74 2.73
CA LEU A 351 1.84 5.68 4.12
C LEU A 351 2.24 4.33 4.74
N SER A 352 2.72 4.36 5.99
CA SER A 352 3.11 3.15 6.73
C SER A 352 1.96 2.16 6.82
N HIS A 353 2.28 0.86 6.74
CA HIS A 353 1.33 -0.24 6.90
C HIS A 353 0.56 -0.18 8.22
N ALA A 354 1.23 0.19 9.31
CA ALA A 354 0.59 0.37 10.62
C ALA A 354 -0.50 1.46 10.58
N TYR A 355 -0.22 2.57 9.90
CA TYR A 355 -1.21 3.63 9.69
C TYR A 355 -2.35 3.15 8.81
N ARG A 356 -2.05 2.53 7.66
CA ARG A 356 -3.07 2.00 6.73
C ARG A 356 -4.00 0.99 7.39
N PHE A 357 -3.46 0.18 8.31
CA PHE A 357 -4.21 -0.81 9.07
C PHE A 357 -5.14 -0.18 10.09
N LEU A 358 -4.64 0.75 10.92
CA LEU A 358 -5.39 1.33 12.05
C LEU A 358 -6.12 2.65 11.74
N ASN A 359 -5.98 3.23 10.54
CA ASN A 359 -6.61 4.51 10.22
C ASN A 359 -8.15 4.50 10.31
N TRP A 360 -8.81 3.35 10.18
CA TRP A 360 -10.26 3.26 10.39
C TRP A 360 -10.68 3.71 11.77
N ALA A 361 -9.87 3.41 12.79
CA ALA A 361 -10.15 3.79 14.15
C ALA A 361 -10.14 5.32 14.30
N LEU A 362 -9.48 6.06 13.40
CA LEU A 362 -9.45 7.52 13.38
C LEU A 362 -10.61 8.09 12.56
N TRP A 363 -11.01 7.44 11.47
CA TRP A 363 -11.87 8.04 10.45
C TRP A 363 -13.27 7.44 10.33
N GLN A 364 -13.59 6.40 11.11
CA GLN A 364 -14.96 5.86 11.23
C GLN A 364 -15.91 6.77 12.02
N TRP A 365 -15.41 7.86 12.58
CA TRP A 365 -16.16 8.80 13.41
C TRP A 365 -16.50 10.07 12.64
N THR A 366 -17.43 10.86 13.20
CA THR A 366 -17.73 12.21 12.71
C THR A 366 -16.43 12.99 12.54
N PRO A 367 -16.20 13.69 11.42
CA PRO A 367 -14.99 14.48 11.22
C PRO A 367 -14.81 15.47 12.38
N PRO A 368 -13.57 15.66 12.88
CA PRO A 368 -13.36 16.56 14.00
C PRO A 368 -13.73 17.98 13.59
N ALA A 369 -14.49 18.68 14.44
CA ALA A 369 -14.85 20.07 14.18
C ALA A 369 -13.58 20.92 14.02
N PRO A 370 -13.55 21.88 13.08
CA PRO A 370 -12.43 22.79 12.92
C PRO A 370 -12.21 23.53 14.23
N GLN A 371 -10.95 23.61 14.67
CA GLN A 371 -10.64 24.31 15.91
C GLN A 371 -10.72 25.81 15.66
N VAL A 372 -11.80 26.45 16.12
CA VAL A 372 -11.87 27.91 16.18
C VAL A 372 -11.03 28.33 17.38
N VAL A 373 -9.73 28.53 17.15
CA VAL A 373 -8.86 29.11 18.17
C VAL A 373 -9.05 30.62 18.14
N THR A 374 -9.97 31.13 18.93
CA THR A 374 -9.96 32.56 19.28
C THR A 374 -8.82 32.75 20.27
N LEU A 375 -7.60 32.95 19.76
CA LEU A 375 -6.49 33.41 20.60
C LEU A 375 -6.83 34.85 21.01
N GLU A 376 -7.45 35.02 22.18
CA GLU A 376 -7.27 36.28 22.91
C GLU A 376 -5.80 36.35 23.32
N VAL A 377 -4.95 36.86 22.41
CA VAL A 377 -3.58 37.22 22.73
C VAL A 377 -3.65 38.41 23.66
N LYS A 378 -3.81 38.16 24.96
CA LYS A 378 -3.55 39.18 25.96
C LYS A 378 -2.05 39.51 25.86
N PRO A 379 -1.66 40.76 25.58
CA PRO A 379 -0.25 41.13 25.51
C PRO A 379 0.43 40.67 26.79
N ALA A 380 1.59 40.02 26.65
CA ALA A 380 2.28 39.36 27.75
C ALA A 380 2.45 40.34 28.91
N ALA A 381 1.74 40.08 30.02
CA ALA A 381 2.11 40.66 31.28
C ALA A 381 3.57 40.26 31.55
N LYS A 382 4.39 41.26 31.89
CA LYS A 382 5.84 41.18 32.18
C LYS A 382 6.31 39.77 32.55
N SER A 383 7.32 39.29 31.83
CA SER A 383 7.93 37.95 31.92
C SER A 383 7.61 37.23 33.24
N LYS A 384 6.71 36.23 33.18
CA LYS A 384 6.42 35.41 34.34
C LYS A 384 7.71 34.75 34.85
N PRO A 385 7.99 34.76 36.16
CA PRO A 385 9.07 33.96 36.72
C PRO A 385 8.89 32.49 36.32
N GLY A 386 9.98 31.80 35.97
CA GLY A 386 9.97 30.39 35.54
C GLY A 386 10.05 30.14 34.02
N LEU A 387 10.00 31.17 33.17
CA LEU A 387 10.07 30.99 31.71
C LEU A 387 11.40 30.38 31.23
N LYS A 388 12.52 30.75 31.88
CA LYS A 388 13.84 30.15 31.63
C LYS A 388 13.88 28.68 32.06
N GLU A 389 13.30 28.35 33.20
CA GLU A 389 13.22 26.97 33.70
C GLU A 389 12.36 26.10 32.77
N LEU A 390 11.27 26.66 32.26
CA LEU A 390 10.41 26.02 31.27
C LEU A 390 11.17 25.71 29.97
N LEU A 391 11.86 26.69 29.39
CA LEU A 391 12.65 26.49 28.16
C LEU A 391 13.88 25.59 28.36
N ASN A 392 14.38 25.50 29.59
CA ASN A 392 15.47 24.59 29.95
C ASN A 392 14.97 23.16 30.21
N TYR A 393 13.66 22.90 30.20
CA TYR A 393 13.14 21.56 30.38
C TYR A 393 13.45 20.68 29.15
N PRO A 394 13.98 19.45 29.31
CA PRO A 394 14.40 18.61 28.19
C PRO A 394 13.32 18.36 27.13
N ALA A 395 12.06 18.23 27.52
CA ALA A 395 10.94 18.03 26.57
C ALA A 395 10.56 19.30 25.78
N LEU A 396 11.09 20.47 26.14
CA LEU A 396 10.95 21.72 25.39
C LEU A 396 12.27 22.11 24.72
N SER A 397 13.22 21.18 24.62
CA SER A 397 14.47 21.39 23.89
C SER A 397 14.17 21.80 22.44
N GLY A 398 14.66 22.98 22.06
CA GLY A 398 14.41 23.60 20.75
C GLY A 398 13.33 24.68 20.73
N TRP A 399 12.51 24.81 21.78
CA TRP A 399 11.60 25.96 21.89
C TRP A 399 12.38 27.25 22.09
N TYR A 400 11.97 28.31 21.42
CA TYR A 400 12.56 29.64 21.55
C TYR A 400 11.47 30.69 21.74
N LEU A 401 11.83 31.79 22.38
CA LEU A 401 10.95 32.95 22.48
C LEU A 401 11.10 33.78 21.21
N SER A 402 10.03 33.85 20.43
CA SER A 402 9.89 34.92 19.45
C SER A 402 9.41 36.16 20.19
N THR A 403 10.25 37.19 20.24
CA THR A 403 9.81 38.54 20.62
C THR A 403 9.35 39.26 19.34
N PRO A 404 8.22 39.99 19.40
CA PRO A 404 7.67 40.67 18.24
C PRO A 404 8.59 41.76 17.69
#